data_AF-A0A2D7XD34-F1
#
_entry.id   AF-A0A2D7XD34-F1
#
_cell.length_a   1.000
_cell.length_b   1.000
_cell.length_c   1.000
_cell.angle_alpha   90.00
_cell.angle_beta   90.00
_cell.angle_gamma   90.00
#
_symmetry.space_group_name_H-M   'P 1'
#
loop_
_entity.id
_entity.type
_entity.pdbx_description
1 polymer ?
#
loop_
_entity_poly.entity_id
_entity_poly.type
_entity_poly.pdbx_seq_one_letter_code
_entity_poly.pdbx_strand_id
1 'polypeptide(L)'
;MTVNKIEYDQNGYGLDVLRAEVNYRPAWGERSAAFREKARCLLDVSYGHGSRGTLDCFPAENGLHAPTLIFIHGGYWHKGDKSFYSYVAEPFVARG
;
A
#
# COMPACT_ATOMS: atom_id res chain seq x y z
N MET A 1 -11.22 24.11 8.88
CA MET A 1 -10.49 22.83 8.95
C MET A 1 -9.13 23.12 9.57
N THR A 2 -8.87 22.63 10.78
CA THR A 2 -7.59 22.87 11.45
C THR A 2 -6.65 21.74 11.03
N VAL A 3 -5.66 22.05 10.20
CA VAL A 3 -4.59 21.09 9.90
C VAL A 3 -3.64 21.11 11.07
N ASN A 4 -3.57 20.02 11.84
CA ASN A 4 -2.57 19.87 12.89
C ASN A 4 -1.18 19.93 12.25
N LYS A 5 -0.34 20.84 12.72
CA LYS A 5 1.05 20.96 12.27
C LYS A 5 1.80 19.68 12.66
N ILE A 6 2.38 18.99 11.69
CA ILE A 6 3.24 17.82 11.95
C ILE A 6 4.52 18.35 12.61
N GLU A 7 4.81 17.86 13.81
CA GLU A 7 6.07 18.12 14.52
C GLU A 7 7.11 17.07 14.11
N TYR A 8 8.38 17.47 14.01
CA TYR A 8 9.48 16.61 13.57
C TYR A 8 10.55 16.48 14.67
N ASP A 9 11.22 15.34 14.75
CA ASP A 9 12.40 15.16 15.60
C ASP A 9 13.67 15.79 14.97
N GLN A 10 14.78 15.74 15.71
CA GLN A 10 16.08 16.26 15.26
C GLN A 10 16.66 15.58 14.00
N ASN A 11 16.09 14.44 13.59
CA ASN A 11 16.47 13.70 12.39
C ASN A 11 15.46 13.91 11.24
N GLY A 12 14.43 14.72 11.44
CA GLY A 12 13.39 15.01 10.46
C GLY A 12 12.28 13.96 10.38
N TYR A 13 12.13 13.07 11.36
CA TYR A 13 11.01 12.15 11.43
C TYR A 13 9.79 12.82 12.06
N GLY A 14 8.63 12.69 11.42
CA GLY A 14 7.37 13.12 12.02
C GLY A 14 7.15 12.43 13.37
N LEU A 15 6.90 13.20 14.41
CA LEU A 15 6.66 12.68 15.75
C LEU A 15 5.37 11.86 15.82
N ASP A 16 4.44 12.08 14.89
CA ASP A 16 3.24 11.26 14.70
C ASP A 16 3.58 9.82 14.27
N VAL A 17 4.58 9.64 13.42
CA VAL A 17 5.03 8.31 12.96
C VAL A 17 5.77 7.52 14.05
N LEU A 18 6.31 8.24 15.06
CA LEU A 18 6.98 7.68 16.22
C LEU A 18 6.04 7.46 17.43
N ARG A 19 4.85 8.06 17.41
CA ARG A 19 3.84 7.89 18.46
C ARG A 19 3.10 6.57 18.21
N ALA A 20 3.33 5.60 19.10
CA ALA A 20 2.64 4.30 19.07
C ALA A 20 1.11 4.40 19.09
N GLU A 21 0.57 5.52 19.57
CA GLU A 21 -0.86 5.84 19.66
C GLU A 21 -1.51 6.08 18.29
N VAL A 22 -0.72 6.39 17.25
CA VAL A 22 -1.21 6.60 15.87
C VAL A 22 -0.94 5.35 15.03
N ASN A 23 -1.75 4.32 15.23
CA ASN A 23 -1.67 3.11 14.40
C ASN A 23 -2.58 3.22 13.18
N TYR A 24 -2.03 3.64 12.05
CA TYR A 24 -2.73 3.75 10.77
C TYR A 24 -2.91 2.40 10.05
N ARG A 25 -2.24 1.33 10.50
CA ARG A 25 -2.25 0.02 9.83
C ARG A 25 -3.64 -0.61 9.73
N PRO A 26 -4.53 -0.54 10.75
CA PRO A 26 -5.89 -1.04 10.62
C PRO A 26 -6.64 -0.35 9.49
N ALA A 27 -6.61 0.98 9.45
CA ALA A 27 -7.30 1.76 8.42
C ALA A 27 -6.77 1.46 6.99
N TRP A 28 -5.45 1.27 6.86
CA TRP A 28 -4.84 0.87 5.58
C TRP A 28 -5.22 -0.55 5.16
N GLY A 29 -5.24 -1.48 6.11
CA GLY A 29 -5.67 -2.86 5.89
C GLY A 29 -7.14 -2.93 5.45
N GLU A 30 -8.03 -2.23 6.15
CA GLU A 30 -9.46 -2.13 5.82
C GLU A 30 -9.68 -1.53 4.44
N ARG A 31 -9.03 -0.39 4.13
CA ARG A 31 -9.13 0.23 2.80
C ARG A 31 -8.62 -0.70 1.70
N SER A 32 -7.51 -1.40 1.96
CA SER A 32 -6.95 -2.36 1.02
C SER A 32 -7.85 -3.56 0.79
N ALA A 33 -8.47 -4.09 1.85
CA ALA A 33 -9.44 -5.17 1.74
C ALA A 33 -10.66 -4.73 0.92
N ALA A 34 -11.24 -3.58 1.24
CA ALA A 34 -12.38 -3.02 0.52
C ALA A 34 -12.08 -2.75 -0.97
N PHE A 35 -10.83 -2.38 -1.31
CA PHE A 35 -10.41 -2.24 -2.70
C PHE A 35 -10.30 -3.60 -3.41
N ARG A 36 -9.68 -4.62 -2.77
CA ARG A 36 -9.54 -5.97 -3.34
C ARG A 36 -10.88 -6.65 -3.61
N GLU A 37 -11.91 -6.37 -2.80
CA GLU A 37 -13.26 -6.89 -3.02
C GLU A 37 -13.92 -6.37 -4.31
N LYS A 38 -13.53 -5.18 -4.76
CA LYS A 38 -14.16 -4.49 -5.91
C LYS A 38 -13.31 -4.57 -7.17
N ALA A 39 -11.98 -4.55 -7.03
CA ALA A 39 -11.06 -4.50 -8.15
C ALA A 39 -10.87 -5.88 -8.78
N ARG A 40 -10.73 -5.91 -10.12
CA ARG A 40 -10.12 -7.05 -10.79
C ARG A 40 -8.68 -7.19 -10.28
N CYS A 41 -8.35 -8.33 -9.68
CA CYS A 41 -7.03 -8.57 -9.14
C CYS A 41 -6.58 -10.03 -9.30
N LEU A 42 -5.26 -10.21 -9.37
CA LEU A 42 -4.60 -11.50 -9.20
C LEU A 42 -3.75 -11.39 -7.95
N LEU A 43 -4.13 -12.12 -6.90
CA LEU A 43 -3.45 -12.07 -5.62
C LEU A 43 -2.43 -13.19 -5.50
N ASP A 44 -1.37 -12.93 -4.73
CA ASP A 44 -0.36 -13.92 -4.36
C ASP A 44 0.35 -14.59 -5.56
N VAL A 45 0.55 -13.83 -6.64
CA VAL A 45 1.31 -14.29 -7.81
C VAL A 45 2.77 -14.51 -7.39
N SER A 46 3.23 -15.75 -7.49
CA SER A 46 4.59 -16.12 -7.12
C SER A 46 5.63 -15.55 -8.09
N TYR A 47 6.70 -14.96 -7.55
CA TYR A 47 7.88 -14.51 -8.30
C TYR A 47 9.20 -15.01 -7.72
N GLY A 48 9.18 -15.71 -6.58
CA GLY A 48 10.37 -16.14 -5.88
C GLY A 48 10.12 -17.31 -4.94
N HIS A 49 11.16 -17.70 -4.21
CA HIS A 49 11.07 -18.79 -3.24
C HIS A 49 10.45 -18.34 -1.91
N GLY A 50 9.75 -19.27 -1.26
CA GLY A 50 9.12 -19.04 0.05
C GLY A 50 7.76 -18.36 -0.02
N SER A 51 7.05 -18.35 1.10
CA SER A 51 5.65 -17.89 1.18
C SER A 51 5.47 -16.38 0.96
N ARG A 52 6.54 -15.58 1.06
CA ARG A 52 6.52 -14.12 0.88
C ARG A 52 7.02 -13.65 -0.48
N GLY A 53 7.50 -14.57 -1.32
CA GLY A 53 7.94 -14.29 -2.69
C GLY A 53 6.74 -14.11 -3.64
N THR A 54 5.75 -13.31 -3.24
CA THR A 54 4.49 -13.12 -3.97
C THR A 54 4.14 -11.64 -4.12
N LEU A 55 3.41 -11.31 -5.19
CA LEU A 55 2.91 -9.97 -5.46
C LEU A 55 1.41 -10.00 -5.81
N ASP A 56 0.76 -8.85 -5.69
CA ASP A 56 -0.62 -8.65 -6.13
C ASP A 56 -0.62 -7.81 -7.41
N CYS A 57 -1.31 -8.27 -8.45
CA CYS A 57 -1.48 -7.54 -9.71
C CYS A 57 -2.88 -6.95 -9.78
N PHE A 58 -2.95 -5.66 -10.11
CA PHE A 58 -4.19 -4.94 -10.37
C PHE A 58 -4.16 -4.38 -11.80
N PRO A 59 -4.73 -5.09 -12.78
CA PRO A 59 -4.74 -4.62 -14.16
C PRO A 59 -5.62 -3.37 -14.30
N ALA A 60 -5.20 -2.41 -15.13
CA ALA A 60 -6.01 -1.25 -15.48
C ALA A 60 -7.38 -1.66 -16.04
N GLU A 61 -8.41 -0.84 -15.81
CA GLU A 61 -9.78 -1.14 -16.26
C GLU A 61 -9.88 -1.14 -17.79
N ASN A 62 -9.21 -0.21 -18.46
CA ASN A 62 -9.43 0.09 -19.88
C ASN A 62 -8.20 -0.12 -20.79
N GLY A 63 -7.09 -0.67 -20.29
CA GLY A 63 -5.82 -0.70 -21.01
C GLY A 63 -5.28 -2.09 -21.33
N LEU A 64 -5.31 -2.51 -22.60
CA LEU A 64 -4.48 -3.62 -23.11
C LEU A 64 -2.98 -3.26 -23.16
N HIS A 65 -2.63 -1.98 -22.96
CA HIS A 65 -1.26 -1.44 -23.05
C HIS A 65 -0.93 -0.40 -21.96
N ALA A 66 -1.59 -0.46 -20.80
CA ALA A 66 -1.26 0.43 -19.70
C ALA A 66 0.19 0.19 -19.19
N PRO A 67 0.92 1.24 -18.79
CA PRO A 67 2.24 1.07 -18.20
C PRO A 67 2.16 0.28 -16.90
N THR A 68 3.24 -0.43 -16.56
CA THR A 68 3.33 -1.17 -15.29
C THR A 68 3.96 -0.27 -14.23
N LEU A 69 3.24 -0.07 -13.12
CA LEU A 69 3.76 0.55 -11.91
C LEU A 69 4.00 -0.53 -10.85
N ILE A 70 5.22 -0.55 -10.29
CA ILE A 70 5.58 -1.44 -9.18
C ILE A 70 5.67 -0.62 -7.90
N PHE A 71 4.87 -0.99 -6.90
CA PHE A 71 4.92 -0.41 -5.56
C PHE A 71 5.58 -1.40 -4.59
N ILE A 72 6.56 -0.91 -3.82
CA ILE A 72 7.27 -1.70 -2.80
C ILE A 72 7.03 -1.02 -1.45
N HIS A 73 6.41 -1.75 -0.51
CA HIS A 73 6.08 -1.19 0.80
C HIS A 73 7.34 -0.96 1.66
N GLY A 74 7.24 -0.01 2.60
CA GLY A 74 8.26 0.24 3.62
C GLY A 74 8.15 -0.71 4.81
N GLY A 75 8.53 -0.23 6.00
CA GLY A 75 8.52 -1.03 7.23
C GLY A 75 9.91 -1.51 7.66
N TYR A 76 10.94 -0.74 7.29
CA TYR A 76 12.31 -0.91 7.77
C TYR A 76 12.86 -2.33 7.60
N TRP A 77 12.48 -2.96 6.48
CA TRP A 77 12.87 -4.33 6.07
C TRP A 77 12.54 -5.48 7.03
N HIS A 78 11.90 -5.21 8.18
CA HIS A 78 11.59 -6.24 9.18
C HIS A 78 10.09 -6.41 9.47
N LYS A 79 9.24 -5.51 8.96
CA LYS A 79 7.80 -5.47 9.25
C LYS A 79 7.03 -5.05 8.01
N GLY A 80 5.76 -5.45 7.96
CA GLY A 80 4.83 -5.11 6.90
C GLY A 80 4.56 -6.28 5.96
N ASP A 81 3.52 -6.11 5.16
CA ASP A 81 3.01 -7.05 4.18
C ASP A 81 2.26 -6.28 3.08
N LYS A 82 2.25 -6.80 1.84
CA LYS A 82 1.56 -6.17 0.69
C LYS A 82 0.07 -5.95 0.92
N SER A 83 -0.57 -6.79 1.75
CA SER A 83 -2.01 -6.75 2.01
C SER A 83 -2.50 -5.46 2.67
N PHE A 84 -1.61 -4.67 3.29
CA PHE A 84 -1.96 -3.37 3.88
C PHE A 84 -2.02 -2.22 2.87
N TYR A 85 -1.56 -2.42 1.62
CA TYR A 85 -1.31 -1.31 0.70
C TYR A 85 -2.01 -1.44 -0.66
N SER A 86 -2.89 -2.42 -0.85
CA SER A 86 -3.61 -2.60 -2.14
C SER A 86 -4.37 -1.35 -2.57
N TYR A 87 -4.85 -0.53 -1.64
CA TYR A 87 -5.54 0.73 -1.96
C TYR A 87 -4.69 1.73 -2.77
N VAL A 88 -3.36 1.60 -2.74
CA VAL A 88 -2.45 2.47 -3.50
C VAL A 88 -2.67 2.30 -5.01
N ALA A 89 -3.08 1.11 -5.45
CA ALA A 89 -3.31 0.82 -6.87
C ALA A 89 -4.58 1.48 -7.43
N GLU A 90 -5.56 1.81 -6.58
CA GLU A 90 -6.89 2.33 -6.96
C GLU A 90 -6.87 3.45 -8.01
N PRO A 91 -6.16 4.58 -7.83
CA PRO A 91 -6.14 5.65 -8.82
C PRO A 91 -5.42 5.29 -10.13
N PHE A 92 -4.46 4.37 -10.08
CA PHE A 92 -3.70 3.95 -11.27
C PHE A 92 -4.51 2.98 -12.12
N VAL A 93 -5.20 2.03 -11.46
CA VAL A 93 -6.11 1.09 -12.12
C VAL A 93 -7.22 1.83 -12.87
N ALA A 94 -7.77 2.89 -12.27
CA ALA A 94 -8.82 3.71 -12.87
C ALA A 94 -8.33 4.59 -14.04
N ARG A 95 -7.03 4.93 -14.10
CA ARG A 95 -6.49 5.89 -15.09
C ARG A 95 -5.70 5.25 -16.22
N GLY A 96 -5.21 4.02 -16.04
CA GLY A 96 -4.36 3.34 -17.02
C GLY A 96 -2.95 3.91 -17.03
#